data_AF-A0A7R9R106-F1
#
_entry.id   AF-A0A7R9R106-F1
#
_cell.length_a   1.000
_cell.length_b   1.000
_cell.length_c   1.000
_cell.angle_alpha   90.00
_cell.angle_beta   90.00
_cell.angle_gamma   90.00
#
_symmetry.space_group_name_H-M   'P 1'
#
loop_
_entity.id
_entity.type
_entity.pdbx_description
1 polymer ?
#
loop_
_entity_poly.entity_id
_entity_poly.type
_entity_poly.pdbx_seq_one_letter_code
_entity_poly.pdbx_strand_id
1 'polypeptide(L)'
;MSILLRQTNRFFVCYLFVLRMTLNTRHESRCTKCCHYCRTISAFVFSHVGLGALVFGYSIVGAFTFRALEAPNELNYRHFVANERLKFADTLWTITQNSSVLKQKEWCDDVSKELEKLEKSLVIALKYNGYD
;
A
#
# COMPACT_ATOMS: atom_id res chain seq x y z
N MET A 1 1.26 -10.70 36.32
CA MET A 1 0.07 -10.06 36.93
C MET A 1 0.23 -8.54 37.16
N SER A 2 1.43 -8.05 37.48
CA SER A 2 1.69 -6.67 37.94
C SER A 2 1.66 -5.58 36.85
N ILE A 3 1.85 -5.95 35.59
CA ILE A 3 1.81 -5.03 34.43
C ILE A 3 0.35 -4.73 34.04
N LEU A 4 -0.54 -5.71 34.17
CA LEU A 4 -1.96 -5.56 33.88
C LEU A 4 -2.61 -4.56 34.85
N LEU A 5 -2.38 -4.69 36.17
CA LEU A 5 -2.90 -3.75 37.18
C LEU A 5 -2.40 -2.30 37.01
N ARG A 6 -1.20 -2.11 36.44
CA ARG A 6 -0.65 -0.78 36.15
C ARG A 6 -1.26 -0.18 34.89
N GLN A 7 -1.60 -1.00 33.90
CA GLN A 7 -2.39 -0.58 32.73
C GLN A 7 -3.82 -0.22 33.12
N THR A 8 -4.49 -1.02 33.96
CA THR A 8 -5.87 -0.72 34.39
C THR A 8 -5.96 0.59 35.16
N ASN A 9 -4.98 0.92 36.02
CA ASN A 9 -4.95 2.21 36.74
C ASN A 9 -4.77 3.42 35.82
N ARG A 10 -3.91 3.33 34.78
CA ARG A 10 -3.76 4.43 33.81
C ARG A 10 -4.98 4.57 32.90
N PHE A 11 -5.59 3.46 32.51
CA PHE A 11 -6.86 3.45 31.78
C PHE A 11 -7.99 4.07 32.61
N PHE A 12 -8.09 3.74 33.90
CA PHE A 12 -9.13 4.27 34.79
C PHE A 12 -8.96 5.77 35.03
N VAL A 13 -7.73 6.27 35.18
CA VAL A 13 -7.45 7.72 35.28
C VAL A 13 -7.78 8.45 33.99
N CYS A 14 -7.47 7.88 32.81
CA CYS A 14 -7.88 8.45 31.52
C CYS A 14 -9.41 8.43 31.37
N TYR A 15 -10.06 7.34 31.76
CA TYR A 15 -11.52 7.21 31.71
C TYR A 15 -12.20 8.22 32.65
N LEU A 16 -11.67 8.42 33.86
CA LEU A 16 -12.16 9.42 34.80
C LEU A 16 -11.92 10.85 34.28
N PHE A 17 -10.80 11.11 33.60
CA PHE A 17 -10.50 12.39 32.96
C PHE A 17 -11.44 12.67 31.78
N VAL A 18 -11.68 11.67 30.92
CA VAL A 18 -12.64 11.72 29.82
C VAL A 18 -14.05 11.93 30.36
N LEU A 19 -14.47 11.16 31.38
CA LEU A 19 -15.79 11.26 32.01
C LEU A 19 -16.01 12.65 32.64
N ARG A 20 -15.01 13.17 33.36
CA ARG A 20 -15.01 14.52 33.96
C ARG A 20 -15.00 15.63 32.92
N MET A 21 -14.47 15.37 31.72
CA MET A 21 -14.51 16.30 30.59
C MET A 21 -15.90 16.28 29.89
N THR A 22 -16.57 15.13 29.78
CA THR A 22 -17.96 15.03 29.28
C THR A 22 -19.00 15.67 30.19
N LEU A 23 -18.78 15.72 31.51
CA LEU A 23 -19.76 16.26 32.48
C LEU A 23 -19.76 17.79 32.64
N ASN A 24 -18.85 18.53 31.99
CA ASN A 24 -18.81 19.99 32.11
C ASN A 24 -19.43 20.69 30.89
N THR A 25 -20.75 20.53 30.73
CA THR A 25 -21.54 21.21 29.70
C THR A 25 -21.93 22.62 30.15
N ARG A 26 -21.22 23.63 29.67
CA ARG A 26 -21.64 25.04 29.76
C ARG A 26 -21.86 25.59 28.34
N HIS A 27 -23.03 26.19 28.19
CA HIS A 27 -23.68 26.77 27.00
C HIS A 27 -22.74 27.62 26.12
N GLU A 28 -22.47 27.24 24.86
CA GLU A 28 -21.67 28.08 23.95
C GLU A 28 -21.94 27.89 22.43
N SER A 29 -21.70 28.98 21.69
CA SER A 29 -21.93 29.30 20.27
C SER A 29 -21.36 28.31 19.23
N ARG A 30 -21.75 28.43 17.94
CA ARG A 30 -21.35 27.50 16.83
C ARG A 30 -19.83 27.23 16.73
N CYS A 31 -19.00 28.25 16.97
CA CYS A 31 -17.54 28.12 16.94
C CYS A 31 -17.01 27.26 18.11
N THR A 32 -17.60 27.43 19.29
CA THR A 32 -17.24 26.67 20.49
C THR A 32 -17.61 25.19 20.37
N LYS A 33 -18.64 24.84 19.59
CA LYS A 33 -18.99 23.43 19.27
C LYS A 33 -17.89 22.73 18.48
N CYS A 34 -17.29 23.40 17.49
CA CYS A 34 -16.18 22.85 16.71
C CYS A 34 -14.94 22.66 17.58
N CYS A 35 -14.56 23.69 18.36
CA CYS A 35 -13.46 23.61 19.32
C CYS A 35 -13.68 22.52 20.37
N HIS A 36 -14.92 22.33 20.83
CA HIS A 36 -15.30 21.25 21.74
C HIS A 36 -15.10 19.89 21.09
N TYR A 37 -15.58 19.69 19.86
CA TYR A 37 -15.43 18.42 19.14
C TYR A 37 -13.96 18.08 18.87
N CYS A 38 -13.16 19.05 18.45
CA CYS A 38 -11.71 18.89 18.27
C CYS A 38 -11.00 18.52 19.58
N ARG A 39 -11.41 19.12 20.71
CA ARG A 39 -10.87 18.82 22.04
C ARG A 39 -11.30 17.44 22.55
N THR A 40 -12.52 17.00 22.25
CA THR A 40 -13.02 15.66 22.56
C THR A 40 -12.29 14.60 21.73
N ILE A 41 -12.09 14.85 20.44
CA ILE A 41 -11.34 13.95 19.55
C ILE A 41 -9.89 13.86 19.99
N SER A 42 -9.22 14.98 20.30
CA SER A 42 -7.84 14.95 20.75
C SER A 42 -7.67 14.22 22.09
N ALA A 43 -8.61 14.39 23.02
CA ALA A 43 -8.64 13.64 24.28
C ALA A 43 -8.86 12.13 24.06
N PHE A 44 -9.66 11.75 23.06
CA PHE A 44 -9.90 10.34 22.71
C PHE A 44 -8.68 9.69 22.04
N VAL A 45 -8.03 10.39 21.11
CA VAL A 45 -6.84 9.93 20.38
C VAL A 45 -5.64 9.72 21.32
N PHE A 46 -5.56 10.48 22.42
CA PHE A 46 -4.49 10.35 23.42
C PHE A 46 -4.57 9.08 24.29
N SER A 47 -5.66 8.31 24.17
CA SER A 47 -5.76 6.99 24.80
C SER A 47 -5.00 5.92 24.01
N HIS A 48 -4.60 4.83 24.67
CA HIS A 48 -3.92 3.70 24.02
C HIS A 48 -4.77 3.05 22.91
N VAL A 49 -6.10 3.17 23.02
CA VAL A 49 -7.07 2.68 22.02
C VAL A 49 -7.24 3.70 20.88
N GLY A 50 -7.25 5.00 21.19
CA GLY A 50 -7.34 6.07 20.20
C GLY A 50 -6.12 6.15 19.29
N LEU A 51 -4.92 5.93 19.82
CA LEU A 51 -3.70 5.83 19.02
C LEU A 51 -3.77 4.65 18.04
N GLY A 52 -4.27 3.49 18.50
CA GLY A 52 -4.48 2.33 17.62
C GLY A 52 -5.46 2.65 16.49
N ALA A 53 -6.62 3.21 16.80
CA ALA A 53 -7.63 3.59 15.82
C ALA A 53 -7.11 4.63 14.80
N LEU A 54 -6.28 5.59 15.24
CA LEU A 54 -5.64 6.57 14.36
C LEU A 54 -4.70 5.90 13.36
N VAL A 55 -3.87 4.96 13.82
CA VAL A 55 -2.95 4.21 12.95
C VAL A 55 -3.74 3.37 11.94
N PHE A 56 -4.77 2.64 12.38
CA PHE A 56 -5.64 1.88 11.47
C PHE A 56 -6.32 2.78 10.42
N GLY A 57 -6.87 3.92 10.84
CA GLY A 57 -7.47 4.89 9.92
C GLY A 57 -6.46 5.46 8.93
N TYR A 58 -5.28 5.84 9.41
CA TYR A 58 -4.18 6.31 8.56
C TYR A 58 -3.75 5.24 7.53
N SER A 59 -3.67 3.96 7.93
CA SER A 59 -3.38 2.86 7.02
C SER A 59 -4.46 2.67 5.95
N ILE A 60 -5.74 2.79 6.31
CA ILE A 60 -6.85 2.70 5.35
C ILE A 60 -6.77 3.84 4.34
N VAL A 61 -6.59 5.09 4.80
CA VAL A 61 -6.43 6.25 3.90
C VAL A 61 -5.20 6.08 3.03
N GLY A 62 -4.07 5.62 3.59
CA GLY A 62 -2.87 5.30 2.84
C GLY A 62 -3.12 4.27 1.74
N ALA A 63 -3.84 3.18 2.05
CA ALA A 63 -4.19 2.15 1.07
C ALA A 63 -5.05 2.71 -0.09
N PHE A 64 -6.02 3.57 0.20
CA PHE A 64 -6.82 4.22 -0.85
C PHE A 64 -6.00 5.22 -1.67
N THR A 65 -5.15 6.02 -1.03
CA THR A 65 -4.27 6.98 -1.71
C THR A 65 -3.27 6.27 -2.62
N PHE A 66 -2.58 5.24 -2.14
CA PHE A 66 -1.65 4.46 -2.96
C PHE A 66 -2.38 3.78 -4.11
N ARG A 67 -3.56 3.19 -3.86
CA ARG A 67 -4.37 2.61 -4.93
C ARG A 67 -4.78 3.65 -5.97
N ALA A 68 -5.14 4.87 -5.57
CA ALA A 68 -5.51 5.93 -6.51
C ALA A 68 -4.31 6.44 -7.33
N LEU A 69 -3.11 6.49 -6.72
CA LEU A 69 -1.88 6.89 -7.39
C LEU A 69 -1.36 5.80 -8.35
N GLU A 70 -1.46 4.52 -7.98
CA GLU A 70 -0.91 3.40 -8.76
C GLU A 70 -1.89 2.82 -9.79
N ALA A 71 -3.21 2.93 -9.58
CA ALA A 71 -4.23 2.40 -10.49
C ALA A 71 -4.10 2.82 -11.97
N PRO A 72 -3.81 4.09 -12.32
CA PRO A 72 -3.68 4.48 -13.73
C PRO A 72 -2.45 3.85 -14.41
N ASN A 73 -1.38 3.57 -13.65
CA ASN A 73 -0.14 3.02 -14.20
C ASN A 73 -0.18 1.48 -14.27
N GLU A 74 -0.80 0.82 -13.28
CA GLU A 74 -0.84 -0.65 -13.20
C GLU A 74 -1.60 -1.28 -14.39
N LEU A 75 -2.67 -0.63 -14.86
CA LEU A 75 -3.51 -1.19 -15.92
C LEU A 75 -2.75 -1.29 -17.26
N ASN A 76 -2.05 -0.22 -17.65
CA ASN A 76 -1.23 -0.21 -18.85
C ASN A 76 -0.01 -1.12 -18.70
N TYR A 77 0.60 -1.16 -17.52
CA TYR A 77 1.74 -2.03 -17.22
C TYR A 77 1.38 -3.51 -17.35
N ARG A 78 0.25 -3.92 -16.78
CA ARG A 78 -0.18 -5.33 -16.76
C ARG A 78 -0.50 -5.85 -18.16
N HIS A 79 -1.10 -5.01 -19.02
CA HIS A 79 -1.30 -5.33 -20.44
C HIS A 79 0.01 -5.35 -21.24
N PHE A 80 0.91 -4.40 -21.00
CA PHE A 80 2.22 -4.35 -21.66
C PHE A 80 3.07 -5.59 -21.36
N VAL A 81 3.21 -5.95 -20.08
CA VAL A 81 3.98 -7.12 -19.66
C VAL A 81 3.36 -8.42 -20.18
N ALA A 82 2.04 -8.53 -20.19
CA ALA A 82 1.36 -9.70 -20.75
C ALA A 82 1.63 -9.83 -22.26
N ASN A 83 1.59 -8.73 -23.00
CA ASN A 83 1.83 -8.73 -24.44
C ASN A 83 3.29 -9.05 -24.79
N GLU A 84 4.26 -8.49 -24.06
CA GLU A 84 5.69 -8.79 -24.28
C GLU A 84 6.02 -10.25 -23.97
N ARG A 85 5.41 -10.84 -22.93
CA ARG A 85 5.54 -12.27 -22.62
C ARG A 85 4.97 -13.16 -23.72
N LEU A 86 3.82 -12.79 -24.28
CA LEU A 86 3.20 -13.55 -25.37
C LEU A 86 4.06 -13.50 -26.63
N LYS A 87 4.59 -12.33 -27.01
CA LYS A 87 5.52 -12.20 -28.14
C LYS A 87 6.78 -13.03 -27.95
N PHE A 88 7.36 -13.02 -26.74
CA PHE A 88 8.52 -13.83 -26.44
C PHE A 88 8.23 -15.33 -26.56
N ALA A 89 7.09 -15.79 -26.04
CA ALA A 89 6.66 -17.18 -26.19
C ALA A 89 6.47 -17.57 -27.67
N ASP A 90 5.93 -16.67 -28.50
CA ASP A 90 5.75 -16.88 -29.94
C ASP A 90 7.09 -16.92 -30.70
N THR A 91 8.02 -16.03 -30.35
CA THR A 91 9.39 -16.04 -30.88
C THR A 91 10.11 -17.34 -30.51
N LEU A 92 10.02 -17.78 -29.26
CA LEU A 92 10.58 -19.06 -28.82
C LEU A 92 9.98 -20.24 -29.58
N TRP A 93 8.66 -20.25 -29.72
CA TRP A 93 7.95 -21.28 -30.46
C TRP A 93 8.40 -21.34 -31.93
N THR A 94 8.60 -20.19 -32.57
CA THR A 94 9.12 -20.09 -33.94
C THR A 94 10.55 -20.61 -34.06
N ILE A 95 11.45 -20.25 -33.13
CA ILE A 95 12.84 -20.75 -33.09
C ILE A 95 12.86 -22.28 -32.93
N THR A 96 11.99 -22.82 -32.08
CA THR A 96 11.82 -24.26 -31.87
C THR A 96 11.30 -24.97 -33.12
N GLN A 97 10.32 -24.41 -33.84
CA GLN A 97 9.78 -25.01 -35.06
C GLN A 97 10.73 -24.98 -36.26
N ASN A 98 11.59 -23.96 -36.36
CA ASN A 98 12.49 -23.79 -37.50
C ASN A 98 13.78 -24.64 -37.39
N SER A 99 14.00 -25.33 -36.26
CA SER A 99 15.13 -26.23 -36.05
C SER A 99 14.73 -27.68 -36.30
N SER A 100 15.26 -28.31 -37.37
CA SER A 100 15.01 -29.72 -37.68
C SER A 100 15.61 -30.69 -36.65
N VAL A 101 16.61 -30.24 -35.87
CA VAL A 101 17.22 -30.91 -34.71
C VAL A 101 17.54 -29.86 -33.65
N LEU A 102 16.94 -29.95 -32.46
CA LEU A 102 17.26 -29.05 -31.35
C LEU A 102 18.67 -29.34 -30.80
N LYS A 103 19.65 -28.51 -31.19
CA LYS A 103 20.94 -28.46 -30.52
C LYS A 103 20.80 -27.62 -29.25
N GLN A 104 20.65 -28.29 -28.12
CA GLN A 104 20.34 -27.67 -26.83
C GLN A 104 21.27 -26.49 -26.46
N LYS A 105 22.56 -26.57 -26.80
CA LYS A 105 23.54 -25.51 -26.49
C LYS A 105 23.35 -24.23 -27.31
N GLU A 106 23.13 -24.37 -28.62
CA GLU A 106 22.91 -23.25 -29.53
C GLU A 106 21.52 -22.63 -29.27
N TRP A 107 20.52 -23.46 -29.01
CA TRP A 107 19.19 -23.01 -28.63
C TRP A 107 19.19 -22.24 -27.30
N CYS A 108 19.87 -22.74 -26.27
CA CYS A 108 19.94 -22.02 -24.98
C CYS A 108 20.62 -20.65 -25.11
N ASP A 109 21.63 -20.53 -25.99
CA ASP A 109 22.33 -19.26 -26.22
C ASP A 109 21.41 -18.23 -26.91
N ASP A 110 20.64 -18.66 -27.91
CA ASP A 110 19.68 -17.78 -28.60
C ASP A 110 18.48 -17.40 -27.72
N VAL A 111 17.95 -18.34 -26.94
CA VAL A 111 16.91 -18.05 -25.95
C VAL A 111 17.42 -17.07 -24.89
N SER A 112 18.67 -17.21 -24.44
CA SER A 112 19.25 -16.31 -23.44
C SER A 112 19.40 -14.88 -23.96
N LYS A 113 19.81 -14.71 -25.23
CA LYS A 113 19.90 -13.38 -25.87
C LYS A 113 18.53 -12.72 -25.99
N GLU A 114 17.50 -13.48 -26.36
CA GLU A 114 16.15 -12.96 -26.51
C GLU A 114 15.52 -12.64 -25.15
N LEU A 115 15.84 -13.43 -24.11
CA LEU A 115 15.49 -13.14 -22.73
C LEU A 115 16.13 -11.83 -22.23
N GLU A 116 17.42 -11.61 -22.53
CA GLU A 116 18.14 -10.40 -22.13
C GLU A 116 17.54 -9.14 -22.80
N LYS A 117 17.10 -9.24 -24.06
CA LYS A 117 16.38 -8.15 -24.73
C LYS A 117 15.04 -7.84 -24.05
N LEU A 118 14.28 -8.87 -23.71
CA LEU A 118 13.00 -8.70 -23.01
C LEU A 118 13.22 -8.05 -21.64
N GLU A 119 14.23 -8.49 -20.89
CA GLU A 119 14.58 -7.89 -19.59
C GLU A 119 14.95 -6.42 -19.74
N LYS A 120 15.83 -6.07 -20.70
CA LYS A 120 16.21 -4.67 -20.98
C LYS A 120 15.00 -3.82 -21.36
N SER A 121 14.11 -4.32 -22.21
CA SER A 121 12.87 -3.64 -22.60
C SER A 121 11.96 -3.37 -21.40
N LEU A 122 11.77 -4.38 -20.54
CA LEU A 122 10.98 -4.26 -19.31
C LEU A 122 11.60 -3.27 -18.32
N VAL A 123 12.92 -3.31 -18.11
CA VAL A 123 13.61 -2.40 -17.19
C VAL A 123 13.52 -0.95 -17.67
N ILE A 124 13.65 -0.70 -18.97
CA ILE A 124 13.49 0.65 -19.55
C ILE A 124 12.05 1.13 -19.38
N ALA A 125 11.06 0.29 -19.71
CA ALA A 125 9.66 0.63 -19.54
C ALA A 125 9.30 0.91 -18.08
N LEU A 126 9.84 0.14 -17.14
CA LEU A 126 9.66 0.36 -15.69
C LEU A 126 10.29 1.66 -15.21
N LYS A 127 11.49 1.99 -15.69
CA LYS A 127 12.23 3.18 -15.27
C LYS A 127 11.60 4.48 -15.79
N TYR A 128 11.03 4.46 -17.00
CA TYR A 128 10.44 5.66 -17.63
C TYR A 128 8.95 5.83 -17.35
N ASN A 129 8.18 4.75 -17.14
CA ASN A 129 6.73 4.86 -16.87
C ASN A 129 6.37 4.75 -15.38
N GLY A 130 7.32 4.40 -14.50
CA GLY A 130 7.07 4.20 -13.07
C GLY A 130 7.54 5.33 -12.15
N TYR A 131 8.44 6.20 -12.61
CA TYR A 131 9.08 7.27 -11.83
C TYR A 131 9.30 8.51 -12.69
N ASP A 132 8.24 9.25 -12.97
CA ASP A 132 8.23 10.70 -13.18
C ASP A 132 7.01 11.26 -12.41
#